data_AF-A0A6S7KCS7-F1
#
_entry.id   AF-A0A6S7KCS7-F1
#
_cell.length_a   1.000
_cell.length_b   1.000
_cell.length_c   1.000
_cell.angle_alpha   90.00
_cell.angle_beta   90.00
_cell.angle_gamma   90.00
#
_symmetry.space_group_name_H-M   'P 1'
#
loop_
_entity.id
_entity.type
_entity.pdbx_description
1 polymer ?
#
loop_
_entity_poly.entity_id
_entity_poly.type
_entity_poly.pdbx_seq_one_letter_code
_entity_poly.pdbx_strand_id
1 'polypeptide(L)'
;MDTEQTVTGMSLLHNLSTSSKGKLKWTADFEALQRFVAEVLVLSDGEWTTPGGHAKLCQNESISIRWYSDTESITISGKDEKEFKEKLLKLASISAGLANDEDKLVDVVEKN
;
A
#
# COMPACT_ATOMS: atom_id res chain seq x y z
N MET A 1 -23.61 5.47 6.72
CA MET A 1 -23.51 4.33 5.77
C MET A 1 -22.05 4.31 5.35
N ASP A 2 -21.17 3.75 6.19
CA ASP A 2 -19.72 3.99 6.08
C ASP A 2 -18.88 2.73 6.36
N THR A 3 -19.53 1.58 6.50
CA THR A 3 -18.88 0.31 6.85
C THR A 3 -18.29 -0.43 5.64
N GLU A 4 -18.70 -0.10 4.41
CA GLU A 4 -18.23 -0.81 3.21
C GLU A 4 -16.88 -0.31 2.67
N GLN A 5 -16.57 0.98 2.88
CA GLN A 5 -15.27 1.55 2.47
C GLN A 5 -14.12 1.06 3.38
N THR A 6 -14.39 0.91 4.68
CA THR A 6 -13.40 0.42 5.65
C THR A 6 -13.04 -1.04 5.44
N VAL A 7 -14.01 -1.88 5.06
CA VAL A 7 -13.79 -3.31 4.79
C VAL A 7 -12.97 -3.53 3.50
N THR A 8 -13.22 -2.72 2.46
CA THR A 8 -12.51 -2.86 1.19
C THR A 8 -11.05 -2.40 1.29
N GLY A 9 -10.78 -1.27 1.96
CA GLY A 9 -9.41 -0.81 2.21
C GLY A 9 -8.58 -1.78 3.06
N MET A 10 -9.19 -2.41 4.08
CA MET A 10 -8.54 -3.45 4.87
C MET A 10 -8.27 -4.72 4.06
N SER A 11 -9.16 -5.07 3.13
CA SER A 11 -8.92 -6.18 2.20
C SER A 11 -7.72 -5.91 1.28
N LEU A 12 -7.36 -4.67 0.96
CA LEU A 12 -6.20 -4.42 0.10
C LEU A 12 -4.86 -4.56 0.83
N LEU A 13 -4.84 -4.44 2.16
CA LEU A 13 -3.61 -4.47 2.97
C LEU A 13 -2.89 -5.83 2.95
N HIS A 14 -3.59 -6.95 2.74
CA HIS A 14 -2.94 -8.27 2.70
C HIS A 14 -2.00 -8.45 1.50
N ASN A 15 -2.15 -7.61 0.46
CA ASN A 15 -1.29 -7.63 -0.71
C ASN A 15 0.02 -6.85 -0.49
N LEU A 16 0.09 -6.04 0.56
CA LEU A 16 1.29 -5.29 0.93
C LEU A 16 2.10 -6.08 1.95
N SER A 17 3.35 -6.39 1.60
CA SER A 17 4.29 -7.07 2.49
C SER A 17 5.69 -6.47 2.42
N THR A 18 6.55 -6.86 3.36
CA THR A 18 7.98 -6.53 3.36
C THR A 18 8.82 -7.78 3.18
N SER A 19 9.80 -7.71 2.28
CA SER A 19 10.85 -8.73 2.19
C SER A 19 11.77 -8.70 3.42
N SER A 20 12.53 -9.77 3.62
CA SER A 20 13.56 -9.88 4.68
C SER A 20 14.65 -8.80 4.63
N LYS A 21 14.75 -8.03 3.54
CA LYS A 21 15.66 -6.90 3.37
C LYS A 21 14.98 -5.53 3.56
N GLY A 22 13.75 -5.51 4.06
CA GLY A 22 12.96 -4.28 4.27
C GLY A 22 12.45 -3.63 2.98
N LYS A 23 12.46 -4.35 1.84
CA LYS A 23 11.85 -3.86 0.59
C LYS A 23 10.35 -4.13 0.59
N LEU A 24 9.56 -3.14 0.17
CA LEU A 24 8.12 -3.24 0.03
C LEU A 24 7.75 -4.08 -1.21
N LYS A 25 6.73 -4.91 -1.05
CA LYS A 25 6.19 -5.78 -2.09
C LYS A 25 4.68 -5.65 -2.20
N TRP A 26 4.18 -5.79 -3.42
CA TRP A 26 2.77 -5.81 -3.76
C TRP A 26 2.46 -6.99 -4.67
N THR A 27 1.67 -7.94 -4.17
CA THR A 27 1.42 -9.25 -4.78
C THR A 27 0.12 -9.36 -5.58
N ALA A 28 -0.73 -8.32 -5.53
CA ALA A 28 -1.94 -8.29 -6.35
C ALA A 28 -1.69 -7.64 -7.71
N ASP A 29 -2.71 -7.68 -8.56
CA ASP A 29 -2.67 -7.04 -9.87
C ASP A 29 -2.61 -5.50 -9.80
N PHE A 30 -2.50 -4.90 -10.97
CA PHE A 30 -2.39 -3.46 -11.12
C PHE A 30 -3.65 -2.72 -10.68
N GLU A 31 -4.83 -3.26 -10.94
CA GLU A 31 -6.09 -2.61 -10.59
C GLU A 31 -6.24 -2.51 -9.06
N ALA A 32 -5.92 -3.59 -8.35
CA ALA A 32 -5.86 -3.59 -6.90
C ALA A 32 -4.82 -2.60 -6.36
N LEU A 33 -3.67 -2.45 -7.03
CA LEU A 33 -2.66 -1.44 -6.66
C LEU A 33 -3.21 -0.01 -6.84
N GLN A 34 -3.89 0.28 -7.94
CA GLN A 34 -4.48 1.60 -8.19
C GLN A 34 -5.50 1.96 -7.10
N ARG A 35 -6.36 1.00 -6.74
CA ARG A 35 -7.32 1.16 -5.64
C ARG A 35 -6.62 1.35 -4.31
N PHE A 36 -5.56 0.60 -4.01
CA PHE A 36 -4.81 0.76 -2.77
C PHE A 36 -4.18 2.17 -2.65
N VAL A 37 -3.60 2.67 -3.74
CA VAL A 37 -3.01 4.01 -3.77
C VAL A 37 -4.09 5.09 -3.59
N ALA A 38 -5.26 4.94 -4.22
CA ALA A 38 -6.36 5.89 -4.10
C ALA A 38 -7.08 5.83 -2.73
N GLU A 39 -7.43 4.62 -2.27
CA GLU A 39 -8.29 4.40 -1.11
C GLU A 39 -7.51 4.37 0.22
N VAL A 40 -6.32 3.76 0.24
CA VAL A 40 -5.53 3.56 1.47
C VAL A 40 -4.44 4.61 1.62
N LEU A 41 -3.73 4.92 0.53
CA LEU A 41 -2.70 5.96 0.56
C LEU A 41 -3.28 7.36 0.39
N VAL A 42 -4.51 7.47 -0.10
CA VAL A 42 -5.21 8.75 -0.34
C VAL A 42 -4.42 9.62 -1.34
N LEU A 43 -3.82 8.97 -2.33
CA LEU A 43 -3.10 9.60 -3.45
C LEU A 43 -3.99 9.57 -4.69
N SER A 44 -5.10 10.31 -4.65
CA SER A 44 -6.07 10.38 -5.75
C SER A 44 -5.63 11.32 -6.89
N ASP A 45 -4.63 12.16 -6.65
CA ASP A 45 -4.08 13.14 -7.59
C ASP A 45 -2.92 12.60 -8.44
N GLY A 46 -2.43 11.40 -8.12
CA GLY A 46 -1.31 10.79 -8.84
C GLY A 46 -1.72 10.25 -10.22
N GLU A 47 -0.96 10.62 -11.25
CA GLU A 47 -1.18 10.12 -12.61
C GLU A 47 -0.42 8.82 -12.85
N TRP A 48 -1.13 7.79 -13.31
CA TRP A 48 -0.53 6.50 -13.66
C TRP A 48 -0.01 6.49 -15.09
N THR A 49 1.28 6.17 -15.23
CA THR A 49 1.97 6.00 -16.50
C THR A 49 2.64 4.63 -16.60
N THR A 50 2.90 4.17 -17.82
CA THR A 50 3.64 2.95 -18.10
C THR A 50 4.94 3.33 -18.82
N PRO A 51 6.05 3.57 -18.10
CA PRO A 51 7.31 4.02 -18.70
C PRO A 51 7.99 2.96 -19.60
N GLY A 52 7.41 1.77 -19.71
CA GLY A 52 7.90 0.66 -20.52
C GLY A 52 8.19 -0.58 -19.68
N GLY A 53 8.24 -1.74 -20.33
CA GLY A 53 8.47 -3.03 -19.68
C GLY A 53 7.36 -3.41 -18.68
N HIS A 54 7.77 -3.98 -17.54
CA HIS A 54 6.87 -4.46 -16.47
C HIS A 54 6.67 -3.43 -15.35
N ALA A 55 6.94 -2.15 -15.61
CA ALA A 55 6.86 -1.09 -14.61
C ALA A 55 5.60 -0.23 -14.77
N LYS A 56 4.99 0.14 -13.63
CA LYS A 56 3.93 1.13 -13.50
C LYS A 56 4.41 2.24 -12.59
N LEU A 57 4.13 3.49 -12.96
CA LEU A 57 4.55 4.67 -12.21
C LEU A 57 3.32 5.53 -11.90
N CYS A 58 3.05 5.76 -10.63
CA CYS A 58 2.14 6.80 -10.16
C CYS A 58 2.98 7.96 -9.65
N GLN A 59 2.71 9.18 -10.11
CA GLN A 59 3.47 10.35 -9.66
C GLN A 59 2.54 11.55 -9.44
N ASN A 60 2.81 12.30 -8.38
CA ASN A 60 2.30 13.65 -8.16
C ASN A 60 3.47 14.61 -7.83
N GLU A 61 3.16 15.81 -7.34
CA GLU A 61 4.16 16.84 -7.01
C GLU A 61 5.13 16.44 -5.88
N SER A 62 4.70 15.55 -4.98
CA SER A 62 5.42 15.22 -3.75
C SER A 62 6.06 13.84 -3.77
N ILE A 63 5.45 12.88 -4.47
CA ILE A 63 5.81 11.47 -4.39
C ILE A 63 5.68 10.78 -5.74
N SER A 64 6.50 9.75 -5.93
CA SER A 64 6.48 8.82 -7.04
C SER A 64 6.46 7.40 -6.49
N ILE A 65 5.44 6.63 -6.84
CA ILE A 65 5.31 5.21 -6.54
C ILE A 65 5.56 4.45 -7.84
N ARG A 66 6.61 3.65 -7.85
CA ARG A 66 6.89 2.75 -8.97
C ARG A 66 6.73 1.31 -8.53
N TRP A 67 5.94 0.55 -9.27
CA TRP A 67 5.72 -0.86 -9.08
C TRP A 67 6.26 -1.65 -10.27
N TYR A 68 6.95 -2.75 -9.98
CA TYR A 68 7.51 -3.66 -10.96
C TYR A 68 6.79 -5.00 -10.85
N SER A 69 5.98 -5.36 -11.84
CA SER A 69 5.10 -6.54 -11.77
C SER A 69 5.85 -7.87 -11.86
N ASP A 70 7.07 -7.87 -12.37
CA ASP A 70 7.94 -9.06 -12.49
C ASP A 70 8.51 -9.53 -11.15
N THR A 71 8.78 -8.57 -10.27
CA THR A 71 9.42 -8.75 -8.96
C THR A 71 8.47 -8.41 -7.81
N GLU A 72 7.26 -7.96 -8.15
CA GLU A 72 6.22 -7.48 -7.24
C GLU A 72 6.74 -6.35 -6.34
N SER A 73 7.75 -5.60 -6.78
CA SER A 73 8.46 -4.66 -5.91
C SER A 73 7.91 -3.25 -6.02
N ILE A 74 7.76 -2.58 -4.88
CA ILE A 74 7.42 -1.16 -4.81
C ILE A 74 8.65 -0.35 -4.42
N THR A 75 8.91 0.71 -5.18
CA THR A 75 9.87 1.76 -4.84
C THR A 75 9.15 3.08 -4.73
N ILE A 76 9.48 3.84 -3.69
CA ILE A 76 9.00 5.21 -3.48
C ILE A 76 10.17 6.16 -3.69
N SER A 77 9.90 7.32 -4.27
CA SER A 77 10.87 8.40 -4.40
C SER A 77 10.13 9.74 -4.39
N GLY A 78 10.82 10.83 -4.04
CA GLY A 78 10.24 12.18 -4.01
C GLY A 78 10.56 12.90 -2.72
N LYS A 79 9.94 14.07 -2.54
CA LYS A 79 10.15 14.93 -1.37
C LYS A 79 9.69 14.24 -0.08
N ASP A 80 8.59 13.52 -0.16
CA ASP A 80 7.94 12.90 1.00
C ASP A 80 8.25 11.38 1.10
N GLU A 81 9.32 10.92 0.43
CA GLU A 81 9.71 9.49 0.36
C GLU A 81 9.76 8.84 1.73
N LYS A 82 10.44 9.48 2.68
CA LYS A 82 10.69 8.90 4.02
C LYS A 82 9.38 8.65 4.75
N GLU A 83 8.51 9.64 4.79
CA GLU A 83 7.21 9.57 5.47
C GLU A 83 6.32 8.49 4.83
N PHE A 84 6.25 8.47 3.50
CA PHE A 84 5.45 7.47 2.78
C PHE A 84 5.97 6.05 2.98
N LYS A 85 7.29 5.88 3.00
CA LYS A 85 7.91 4.58 3.24
C LYS A 85 7.65 4.10 4.66
N GLU A 86 7.77 4.96 5.67
CA GLU A 86 7.43 4.64 7.05
C GLU A 86 5.95 4.25 7.19
N LYS A 87 5.04 4.99 6.54
CA LYS A 87 3.60 4.66 6.50
C LYS A 87 3.36 3.27 5.89
N LEU A 88 3.96 2.97 4.72
CA LEU A 88 3.82 1.66 4.08
C LEU A 88 4.41 0.52 4.90
N LEU A 89 5.56 0.72 5.54
CA LEU A 89 6.16 -0.28 6.43
C LEU A 89 5.25 -0.56 7.64
N LYS A 90 4.63 0.48 8.21
CA LYS A 90 3.66 0.32 9.29
C LYS A 90 2.43 -0.46 8.83
N LEU A 91 1.88 -0.14 7.65
CA LEU A 91 0.76 -0.86 7.05
C LEU A 91 1.09 -2.34 6.75
N ALA A 92 2.28 -2.62 6.23
CA ALA A 92 2.76 -3.99 6.00
C ALA A 92 2.99 -4.77 7.30
N SER A 93 3.35 -4.07 8.39
CA SER A 93 3.48 -4.68 9.72
C SER A 93 2.11 -4.99 10.32
N ILE A 94 1.12 -4.12 10.08
CA ILE A 94 -0.28 -4.34 10.47
C ILE A 94 -0.87 -5.53 9.71
N SER A 95 -0.63 -5.66 8.40
CA SER A 95 -1.10 -6.83 7.64
C SER A 95 -0.46 -8.13 8.12
N ALA A 96 0.84 -8.12 8.46
CA ALA A 96 1.52 -9.28 9.04
C ALA A 96 1.05 -9.61 10.47
N GLY A 97 0.72 -8.61 11.28
CA GLY A 97 0.17 -8.79 12.62
C GLY A 97 -1.27 -9.32 12.59
N LEU A 98 -2.11 -8.80 11.69
CA LEU A 98 -3.47 -9.31 11.45
C LEU A 98 -3.48 -10.79 11.03
N ALA A 99 -2.43 -11.27 10.36
CA ALA A 99 -2.26 -12.69 10.01
C ALA A 99 -1.86 -13.58 11.22
N ASN A 100 -1.39 -12.99 12.32
CA ASN A 100 -1.06 -13.70 13.57
C ASN A 100 -2.09 -13.50 14.70
N ASP A 101 -3.01 -12.54 14.55
CA ASP A 101 -3.99 -12.13 15.56
C ASP A 101 -5.44 -12.42 15.12
N GLU A 102 -5.70 -13.57 14.49
CA GLU A 102 -7.09 -14.08 14.37
C GLU A 102 -7.77 -14.31 15.75
N ASP A 103 -7.03 -14.17 16.87
CA ASP A 103 -7.55 -14.28 18.24
C ASP A 103 -7.84 -12.94 18.94
N LYS A 104 -7.54 -11.78 18.33
CA LYS A 104 -7.76 -10.45 18.95
C LYS A 104 -8.42 -9.42 18.04
N LEU A 105 -9.52 -9.80 17.43
CA LEU A 105 -10.39 -8.89 16.67
C LEU A 105 -11.42 -8.16 17.55
N VAL A 106 -11.06 -7.58 18.70
CA VAL A 106 -11.87 -6.55 19.37
C VAL A 106 -10.99 -5.77 20.35
N ASP A 107 -10.50 -4.57 20.01
CA ASP A 107 -10.29 -3.49 21.02
C ASP A 107 -9.77 -2.15 20.45
N VAL A 108 -9.24 -2.09 19.21
CA VAL A 108 -8.53 -0.86 18.78
C VAL A 108 -9.43 0.23 18.19
N VAL A 109 -10.76 0.03 18.09
CA VAL A 109 -11.65 1.02 17.44
C VAL A 109 -12.28 2.04 18.40
N GLU A 110 -12.10 1.94 19.72
CA GLU A 110 -12.81 2.85 20.67
C GLU A 110 -11.96 3.85 21.47
N LYS A 111 -10.66 4.01 21.21
CA LYS A 111 -9.90 5.08 21.88
C LYS A 111 -8.88 5.75 20.97
N ASN A 112 -9.34 6.76 20.23
CA ASN A 112 -8.78 8.12 20.23
C ASN A 112 -9.77 9.09 19.56
#